data_AF-A0A963IL56-F1
#
_entry.id   AF-A0A963IL56-F1
#
_cell.length_a   1.000
_cell.length_b   1.000
_cell.length_c   1.000
_cell.angle_alpha   90.00
_cell.angle_beta   90.00
_cell.angle_gamma   90.00
#
_symmetry.space_group_name_H-M   'P 1'
#
loop_
_entity.id
_entity.type
_entity.pdbx_description
1 polymer ?
#
loop_
_entity_poly.entity_id
_entity_poly.type
_entity_poly.pdbx_seq_one_letter_code
_entity_poly.pdbx_strand_id
1 'polypeptide(L)'
;LTHCMSPSSWMPLPSVGELRARAEKLSGSGLIDPLDNLRDDRVWLFSGGRDNIVATAVVERLAEFYSQWLAPPAIRFVKLPDAAHAMISVADPQANACSSEESPFINRCGDLDAAGEMLAHMLGPLQAPAMTANGEMLSFDQGSFVEGKAIDAGLADDAYVYVPQACHSGGCRVHVAFHGCRQSAAQIGRRFVDGAGYNRWADNNRIVVLYPQVEPRHGPAAGSWQWLNNPFGCWDWWGYSGSNYLTQDGLQIKAVRAMLDRLAAPLQPEPREEDRGGKKSTYLRVRSFP
;
A
#
# COMPACT_ATOMS: atom_id res chain seq x y z
N LEU A 1 12.61 -8.50 -14.55
CA LEU A 1 12.30 -7.39 -13.62
C LEU A 1 12.79 -6.05 -14.15
N THR A 2 14.08 -5.89 -14.42
CA THR A 2 14.66 -4.61 -14.87
C THR A 2 13.96 -4.00 -16.08
N HIS A 3 13.57 -4.78 -17.08
CA HIS A 3 12.87 -4.27 -18.28
C HIS A 3 11.47 -3.71 -18.01
N CYS A 4 10.81 -4.16 -16.94
CA CYS A 4 9.48 -3.67 -16.56
C CYS A 4 9.57 -2.30 -15.88
N MET A 5 10.71 -1.98 -15.26
CA MET A 5 10.94 -0.72 -14.56
C MET A 5 11.77 0.26 -15.41
N SER A 6 12.65 -0.24 -16.26
CA SER A 6 13.54 0.53 -17.13
C SER A 6 13.53 -0.06 -18.56
N PRO A 7 12.52 0.31 -19.38
CA PRO A 7 12.39 -0.19 -20.74
C PRO A 7 13.47 0.35 -21.67
N SER A 8 13.71 -0.35 -22.78
CA SER A 8 14.71 0.02 -23.79
C SER A 8 14.18 -0.24 -25.20
N SER A 9 14.88 0.23 -26.25
CA SER A 9 14.43 0.04 -27.63
C SER A 9 14.34 -1.43 -28.06
N TRP A 10 15.18 -2.31 -27.51
CA TRP A 10 15.15 -3.76 -27.80
C TRP A 10 14.21 -4.55 -26.89
N MET A 11 13.70 -3.94 -25.81
CA MET A 11 12.71 -4.51 -24.89
C MET A 11 11.71 -3.42 -24.50
N PRO A 12 10.79 -3.07 -25.40
CA PRO A 12 9.82 -2.01 -25.17
C PRO A 12 8.75 -2.42 -24.16
N LEU A 13 8.02 -1.44 -23.63
CA LEU A 13 6.84 -1.69 -22.80
C LEU A 13 5.73 -2.36 -23.63
N PRO A 14 4.98 -3.33 -23.05
CA PRO A 14 3.80 -3.90 -23.70
C PRO A 14 2.81 -2.81 -24.07
N SER A 15 2.29 -2.83 -25.29
CA SER A 15 1.34 -1.84 -25.78
C SER A 15 0.10 -1.77 -24.91
N VAL A 16 -0.58 -0.62 -24.92
CA VAL A 16 -1.85 -0.45 -24.19
C VAL A 16 -2.88 -1.49 -24.64
N GLY A 17 -2.90 -1.86 -25.93
CA GLY A 17 -3.77 -2.90 -26.46
C GLY A 17 -3.49 -4.28 -25.87
N GLU A 18 -2.22 -4.67 -25.72
CA GLU A 18 -1.83 -5.94 -25.08
C GLU A 18 -2.21 -5.96 -23.60
N LEU A 19 -1.95 -4.87 -22.87
CA LEU A 19 -2.30 -4.74 -21.45
C LEU A 19 -3.83 -4.80 -21.26
N ARG A 20 -4.58 -4.08 -22.11
CA ARG A 20 -6.03 -4.08 -22.12
C ARG A 20 -6.60 -5.47 -22.39
N ALA A 21 -6.14 -6.15 -23.44
CA ALA A 21 -6.59 -7.50 -23.77
C ALA A 21 -6.31 -8.50 -22.63
N ARG A 22 -5.18 -8.36 -21.94
CA ARG A 22 -4.87 -9.17 -20.76
C ARG A 22 -5.84 -8.90 -19.61
N ALA A 23 -6.13 -7.63 -19.32
CA ALA A 23 -7.09 -7.26 -18.28
C ALA A 23 -8.51 -7.77 -18.60
N GLU A 24 -8.97 -7.58 -19.85
CA GLU A 24 -10.26 -8.07 -20.32
C GLU A 24 -10.37 -9.60 -20.21
N LYS A 25 -9.31 -10.34 -20.54
CA LYS A 25 -9.26 -11.80 -20.37
C LYS A 25 -9.34 -12.23 -18.91
N LEU A 26 -8.60 -11.56 -18.02
CA LEU A 26 -8.64 -11.86 -16.58
C LEU A 26 -10.02 -11.57 -15.99
N SER A 27 -10.62 -10.45 -16.38
CA SER A 27 -11.96 -10.04 -15.93
C SER A 27 -13.03 -11.00 -16.46
N GLY A 28 -12.98 -11.33 -17.76
CA GLY A 28 -13.91 -12.29 -18.39
C GLY A 28 -13.78 -13.74 -17.90
N SER A 29 -12.68 -14.08 -17.22
CA SER A 29 -12.50 -15.37 -16.54
C SER A 29 -12.79 -15.31 -15.04
N GLY A 30 -13.22 -14.16 -14.50
CA GLY A 30 -13.53 -13.98 -13.10
C GLY A 30 -12.31 -13.98 -12.17
N LEU A 31 -11.10 -13.81 -12.71
CA LEU A 31 -9.85 -13.75 -11.93
C LEU A 31 -9.59 -12.36 -11.33
N ILE A 32 -10.19 -11.33 -11.92
CA ILE A 32 -10.27 -9.97 -11.38
C ILE A 32 -11.72 -9.48 -11.50
N ASP A 33 -12.07 -8.41 -10.78
CA ASP A 33 -13.40 -7.81 -10.86
C ASP A 33 -13.74 -7.30 -12.27
N PRO A 34 -15.04 -7.10 -12.57
CA PRO A 34 -15.47 -6.43 -13.79
C PRO A 34 -14.76 -5.09 -13.98
N LEU A 35 -14.18 -4.87 -15.17
CA LEU A 35 -13.46 -3.62 -15.48
C LEU A 35 -14.38 -2.39 -15.47
N ASP A 36 -15.68 -2.57 -15.66
CA ASP A 36 -16.68 -1.50 -15.54
C ASP A 36 -16.75 -0.91 -14.13
N ASN A 37 -16.26 -1.63 -13.11
CA ASN A 37 -16.16 -1.11 -11.74
C ASN A 37 -15.18 0.07 -11.63
N LEU A 38 -14.25 0.22 -12.58
CA LEU A 38 -13.33 1.36 -12.61
C LEU A 38 -14.02 2.67 -12.95
N ARG A 39 -15.20 2.68 -13.59
CA ARG A 39 -15.79 3.90 -14.19
C ARG A 39 -15.96 5.08 -13.22
N ASP A 40 -16.13 4.79 -11.93
CA ASP A 40 -16.37 5.76 -10.86
C ASP A 40 -15.11 5.97 -9.98
N ASP A 41 -14.01 5.29 -10.30
CA ASP A 41 -12.72 5.40 -9.61
C ASP A 41 -11.95 6.66 -10.04
N ARG A 42 -10.94 7.00 -9.24
CA ARG A 42 -10.01 8.09 -9.50
C ARG A 42 -8.58 7.63 -9.27
N VAL A 43 -7.71 7.97 -10.20
CA VAL A 43 -6.32 7.55 -10.23
C VAL A 43 -5.42 8.78 -10.17
N TRP A 44 -4.54 8.82 -9.17
CA TRP A 44 -3.48 9.81 -9.06
C TRP A 44 -2.14 9.11 -9.25
N LEU A 45 -1.32 9.63 -10.16
CA LEU A 45 -0.04 9.07 -10.56
C LEU A 45 1.05 10.11 -10.35
N PHE A 46 2.23 9.67 -9.95
CA PHE A 46 3.41 10.49 -9.79
C PHE A 46 4.62 9.86 -10.45
N SER A 47 5.46 10.68 -11.06
CA SER A 47 6.77 10.26 -11.55
C SER A 47 7.81 11.36 -11.35
N GLY A 48 8.97 10.97 -10.84
CA GLY A 48 10.13 11.83 -10.76
C GLY A 48 10.93 11.84 -12.07
N GLY A 49 11.43 13.00 -12.50
CA GLY A 49 12.26 13.12 -13.69
C GLY A 49 13.68 12.59 -13.52
N ARG A 50 14.13 12.38 -12.28
CA ARG A 50 15.42 11.77 -11.92
C ARG A 50 15.30 10.35 -11.39
N ASP A 51 14.11 9.74 -11.50
CA ASP A 51 13.89 8.34 -11.11
C ASP A 51 14.59 7.41 -12.12
N ASN A 52 15.70 6.80 -11.69
CA ASN A 52 16.46 5.85 -12.49
C ASN A 52 16.07 4.39 -12.20
N ILE A 53 15.14 4.17 -11.27
CA ILE A 53 14.68 2.83 -10.89
C ILE A 53 13.45 2.46 -11.70
N VAL A 54 12.43 3.32 -11.70
CA VAL A 54 11.19 3.21 -12.49
C VAL A 54 11.08 4.41 -13.42
N ALA A 55 11.37 4.19 -14.70
CA ALA A 55 11.37 5.25 -15.70
C ALA A 55 9.98 5.86 -15.88
N THR A 56 9.92 7.18 -16.11
CA THR A 56 8.68 7.92 -16.38
C THR A 56 7.80 7.30 -17.46
N ALA A 57 8.39 6.68 -18.49
CA ALA A 57 7.67 5.98 -19.55
C ALA A 57 6.79 4.83 -19.03
N VAL A 58 7.16 4.19 -17.92
CA VAL A 58 6.36 3.14 -17.27
C VAL A 58 5.09 3.73 -16.68
N VAL A 59 5.20 4.85 -15.97
CA VAL A 59 4.06 5.55 -15.36
C VAL A 59 3.17 6.21 -16.43
N GLU A 60 3.77 6.71 -17.52
CA GLU A 60 3.04 7.16 -18.71
C GLU A 60 2.19 6.03 -19.32
N ARG A 61 2.78 4.85 -19.53
CA ARG A 61 2.04 3.68 -20.01
C ARG A 61 0.93 3.25 -19.05
N LEU A 62 1.14 3.40 -17.74
CA LEU A 62 0.11 3.14 -16.73
C LEU A 62 -1.06 4.15 -16.83
N ALA A 63 -0.77 5.43 -17.08
CA ALA A 63 -1.80 6.45 -17.31
C ALA A 63 -2.63 6.13 -18.58
N GLU A 64 -1.98 5.76 -19.67
CA GLU A 64 -2.63 5.34 -20.92
C GLU A 64 -3.48 4.07 -20.75
N PHE A 65 -3.04 3.15 -19.89
CA PHE A 65 -3.79 1.95 -19.53
C PHE A 65 -5.07 2.30 -18.77
N TYR A 66 -5.00 3.14 -17.74
CA TYR A 66 -6.18 3.56 -17.01
C TYR A 66 -7.16 4.38 -17.86
N SER A 67 -6.67 5.15 -18.83
CA SER A 67 -7.53 5.93 -19.74
C SER A 67 -8.38 5.08 -20.68
N GLN A 68 -8.22 3.75 -20.67
CA GLN A 68 -9.11 2.84 -21.41
C GLN A 68 -10.49 2.72 -20.77
N TRP A 69 -10.61 3.00 -19.47
CA TRP A 69 -11.87 2.88 -18.71
C TRP A 69 -12.25 4.15 -17.93
N LEU A 70 -11.28 5.03 -17.64
CA LEU A 70 -11.51 6.26 -16.89
C LEU A 70 -11.64 7.49 -17.80
N ALA A 71 -12.57 8.37 -17.46
CA ALA A 71 -12.66 9.68 -18.09
C ALA A 71 -11.43 10.55 -17.72
N PRO A 72 -10.98 11.46 -18.60
CA PRO A 72 -9.77 12.27 -18.35
C PRO A 72 -9.72 12.99 -16.99
N PRO A 73 -10.82 13.56 -16.44
CA PRO A 73 -10.80 14.21 -15.12
C PRO A 73 -10.53 13.25 -13.95
N ALA A 74 -10.75 11.94 -14.13
CA ALA A 74 -10.50 10.94 -13.10
C ALA A 74 -9.02 10.57 -12.98
N ILE A 75 -8.18 10.94 -13.96
CA ILE A 75 -6.73 10.66 -13.94
C ILE A 75 -5.96 11.96 -13.71
N ARG A 76 -5.19 12.01 -12.62
CA ARG A 76 -4.25 13.09 -12.33
C ARG A 76 -2.84 12.53 -12.40
N PHE A 77 -2.04 13.00 -13.36
CA PHE A 77 -0.64 12.61 -13.48
C PHE A 77 0.28 13.79 -13.17
N VAL A 78 0.99 13.71 -12.06
CA VAL A 78 1.98 14.68 -11.59
C VAL A 78 3.37 14.22 -12.02
N LYS A 79 4.12 15.10 -12.69
CA LYS A 79 5.53 14.87 -13.03
C LYS A 79 6.37 15.92 -12.33
N LEU A 80 7.40 15.50 -11.62
CA LEU A 80 8.32 16.41 -10.92
C LEU A 80 9.75 16.21 -11.41
N PRO A 81 10.30 17.13 -12.23
CA PRO A 81 11.57 16.92 -12.91
C PRO A 81 12.76 16.55 -12.00
N ASP A 82 12.83 17.14 -10.81
CA ASP A 82 13.96 16.94 -9.89
C ASP A 82 13.80 15.78 -8.90
N ALA A 83 12.61 15.16 -8.84
CA ALA A 83 12.36 14.04 -7.94
C ALA A 83 13.05 12.76 -8.43
N ALA A 84 13.71 12.10 -7.50
CA ALA A 84 14.28 10.76 -7.62
C ALA A 84 13.28 9.68 -7.17
N HIS A 85 13.69 8.40 -7.22
CA HIS A 85 12.86 7.26 -6.80
C HIS A 85 12.58 7.23 -5.28
N ALA A 86 11.50 7.86 -4.84
CA ALA A 86 11.14 7.94 -3.42
C ALA A 86 9.65 8.26 -3.20
N MET A 87 9.17 7.99 -1.99
CA MET A 87 7.95 8.60 -1.46
C MET A 87 8.20 10.09 -1.22
N ILE A 88 7.42 10.95 -1.87
CA ILE A 88 7.52 12.39 -1.63
C ILE A 88 6.66 12.76 -0.42
N SER A 89 7.28 13.35 0.60
CA SER A 89 6.56 13.74 1.80
C SER A 89 7.07 15.03 2.43
N VAL A 90 6.13 15.79 2.98
CA VAL A 90 6.38 16.92 3.86
C VAL A 90 6.24 16.55 5.34
N ALA A 91 5.99 15.28 5.68
CA ALA A 91 5.79 14.85 7.06
C ALA A 91 7.04 14.28 7.73
N ASP A 92 7.94 13.62 6.98
CA ASP A 92 9.18 13.09 7.56
C ASP A 92 10.16 14.24 7.90
N PRO A 93 10.53 14.43 9.19
CA PRO A 93 11.45 15.48 9.61
C PRO A 93 12.89 15.23 9.16
N GLN A 94 13.22 14.00 8.77
CA GLN A 94 14.53 13.56 8.29
C GLN A 94 14.46 13.07 6.84
N ALA A 95 13.50 13.58 6.06
CA ALA A 95 13.40 13.29 4.63
C ALA A 95 14.71 13.64 3.90
N ASN A 96 15.09 12.79 2.95
CA ASN A 96 16.21 13.05 2.07
C ASN A 96 15.92 14.23 1.13
N ALA A 97 16.96 14.74 0.47
CA ALA A 97 16.80 15.72 -0.61
C ALA A 97 15.96 15.12 -1.77
N CYS A 98 15.21 15.98 -2.47
CA CYS A 98 14.31 15.57 -3.57
C CYS A 98 14.96 14.63 -4.60
N SER A 99 16.23 14.86 -4.92
CA SER A 99 16.99 14.10 -5.92
C SER A 99 17.74 12.88 -5.37
N SER A 100 17.47 12.46 -4.12
CA SER A 100 18.13 11.31 -3.50
C SER A 100 17.46 9.99 -3.88
N GLU A 101 18.24 8.96 -4.19
CA GLU A 101 17.77 7.57 -4.39
C GLU A 101 18.25 6.65 -3.26
N GLU A 102 18.40 7.20 -2.05
CA GLU A 102 18.92 6.48 -0.89
C GLU A 102 17.84 6.18 0.14
N SER A 103 18.12 5.18 0.99
CA SER A 103 17.30 4.89 2.17
C SER A 103 17.09 6.17 3.02
N PRO A 104 15.89 6.43 3.56
CA PRO A 104 14.71 5.56 3.61
C PRO A 104 13.80 5.63 2.37
N PHE A 105 14.25 6.20 1.25
CA PHE A 105 13.43 6.47 0.06
C PHE A 105 12.19 7.33 0.39
N ILE A 106 12.37 8.28 1.31
CA ILE A 106 11.39 9.31 1.65
C ILE A 106 12.10 10.65 1.44
N ASN A 107 11.61 11.43 0.49
CA ASN A 107 12.26 12.67 0.05
C ASN A 107 11.34 13.87 0.29
N ARG A 108 11.94 15.03 0.57
CA ARG A 108 11.26 16.32 0.56
C ARG A 108 11.57 17.06 -0.74
N CYS A 109 10.52 17.35 -1.50
CA CYS A 109 10.59 18.10 -2.76
C CYS A 109 9.87 19.44 -2.63
N GLY A 110 10.48 20.36 -1.86
CA GLY A 110 9.82 21.60 -1.47
C GLY A 110 8.59 21.32 -0.60
N ASP A 111 7.48 21.99 -0.91
CA ASP A 111 6.22 21.90 -0.17
C ASP A 111 5.20 20.95 -0.82
N LEU A 112 5.63 20.10 -1.78
CA LEU A 112 4.74 19.14 -2.44
C LEU A 112 4.27 18.07 -1.45
N ASP A 113 3.00 18.14 -1.06
CA ASP A 113 2.33 17.14 -0.23
C ASP A 113 1.61 16.09 -1.12
N ALA A 114 2.38 15.13 -1.62
CA ALA A 114 1.87 14.09 -2.51
C ALA A 114 0.74 13.24 -1.88
N ALA A 115 0.86 12.90 -0.59
CA ALA A 115 -0.17 12.16 0.12
C ALA A 115 -1.48 12.96 0.21
N GLY A 116 -1.39 14.25 0.53
CA GLY A 116 -2.53 15.15 0.57
C GLY A 116 -3.20 15.35 -0.79
N GLU A 117 -2.42 15.63 -1.84
CA GLU A 117 -2.93 15.79 -3.20
C GLU A 117 -3.63 14.52 -3.72
N MET A 118 -3.02 13.36 -3.48
CA MET A 118 -3.58 12.06 -3.87
C MET A 118 -4.91 11.80 -3.14
N LEU A 119 -4.95 11.98 -1.82
CA LEU A 119 -6.17 11.78 -1.03
C LEU A 119 -7.29 12.74 -1.47
N ALA A 120 -6.97 14.01 -1.72
CA ALA A 120 -7.94 15.01 -2.19
C ALA A 120 -8.45 14.68 -3.60
N HIS A 121 -7.60 14.17 -4.51
CA HIS A 121 -8.04 13.71 -5.82
C HIS A 121 -9.03 12.56 -5.69
N MET A 122 -8.70 11.54 -4.89
CA MET A 122 -9.52 10.35 -4.70
C MET A 122 -10.86 10.66 -4.02
N LEU A 123 -10.86 11.46 -2.96
CA LEU A 123 -12.02 11.63 -2.08
C LEU A 123 -12.80 12.93 -2.34
N GLY A 124 -12.25 13.84 -3.14
CA GLY A 124 -12.77 15.20 -3.28
C GLY A 124 -12.24 16.13 -2.16
N PRO A 125 -12.90 17.28 -1.92
CA PRO A 125 -12.45 18.25 -0.94
C PRO A 125 -12.28 17.64 0.45
N LEU A 126 -11.11 17.90 1.06
CA LEU A 126 -10.74 17.44 2.39
C LEU A 126 -10.56 18.64 3.33
N GLN A 127 -10.76 18.40 4.64
CA GLN A 127 -10.30 19.31 5.68
C GLN A 127 -8.77 19.38 5.66
N ALA A 128 -8.22 20.54 5.97
CA ALA A 128 -6.77 20.72 6.10
C ALA A 128 -6.19 19.68 7.07
N PRO A 129 -4.96 19.19 6.83
CA PRO A 129 -4.34 18.18 7.67
C PRO A 129 -4.16 18.72 9.10
N ALA A 130 -4.23 17.84 10.09
CA ALA A 130 -3.97 18.21 11.47
C ALA A 130 -2.55 18.77 11.62
N MET A 131 -2.30 19.62 12.62
CA MET A 131 -0.92 20.06 12.92
C MET A 131 -0.05 18.88 13.38
N THR A 132 -0.64 18.01 14.20
CA THR A 132 -0.06 16.76 14.70
C THR A 132 -1.11 15.66 14.55
N ALA A 133 -0.69 14.45 14.18
CA ALA A 133 -1.55 13.28 14.15
C ALA A 133 -1.74 12.75 15.59
N ASN A 134 -2.97 12.81 16.13
CA ASN A 134 -3.27 12.43 17.54
C ASN A 134 -4.06 11.12 17.66
N GLY A 135 -4.28 10.43 16.56
CA GLY A 135 -4.82 9.08 16.52
C GLY A 135 -3.88 8.04 17.11
N GLU A 136 -4.38 6.83 17.26
CA GLU A 136 -3.63 5.70 17.79
C GLU A 136 -2.91 4.96 16.65
N MET A 137 -1.64 4.64 16.84
CA MET A 137 -0.89 3.75 15.95
C MET A 137 -0.82 2.36 16.58
N LEU A 138 -1.61 1.42 16.05
CA LEU A 138 -1.67 0.04 16.51
C LEU A 138 -0.78 -0.84 15.64
N SER A 139 -0.14 -1.84 16.25
CA SER A 139 0.45 -2.97 15.54
C SER A 139 -0.41 -4.22 15.75
N PHE A 140 -0.46 -5.11 14.76
CA PHE A 140 -1.22 -6.34 14.83
C PHE A 140 -0.56 -7.47 14.02
N ASP A 141 -0.80 -8.71 14.44
CA ASP A 141 -0.36 -9.91 13.73
C ASP A 141 -1.07 -10.02 12.37
N GLN A 142 -0.29 -9.82 11.30
CA GLN A 142 -0.73 -9.89 9.92
C GLN A 142 -0.96 -11.34 9.47
N GLY A 143 -0.30 -12.31 10.10
CA GLY A 143 -0.45 -13.74 9.81
C GLY A 143 -1.86 -14.26 10.05
N SER A 144 -2.60 -13.65 10.98
CA SER A 144 -4.02 -13.92 11.22
C SER A 144 -4.93 -13.64 10.01
N PHE A 145 -4.45 -12.96 8.97
CA PHE A 145 -5.20 -12.61 7.76
C PHE A 145 -4.77 -13.40 6.52
N VAL A 146 -3.84 -14.36 6.65
CA VAL A 146 -3.30 -15.11 5.52
C VAL A 146 -3.88 -16.52 5.48
N GLU A 147 -4.39 -16.93 4.32
CA GLU A 147 -4.66 -18.35 4.06
C GLU A 147 -3.33 -19.10 3.91
N GLY A 148 -2.98 -19.94 4.88
CA GLY A 148 -1.70 -20.65 4.92
C GLY A 148 -0.67 -19.92 5.77
N LYS A 149 0.56 -19.75 5.26
CA LYS A 149 1.66 -19.14 6.03
C LYS A 149 2.02 -17.78 5.45
N ALA A 150 2.03 -16.74 6.28
CA ALA A 150 2.42 -15.37 5.89
C ALA A 150 3.77 -15.33 5.15
N ILE A 151 4.72 -16.13 5.62
CA ILE A 151 6.04 -16.24 5.01
C ILE A 151 5.97 -16.67 3.54
N ASP A 152 5.05 -17.56 3.15
CA ASP A 152 4.85 -18.02 1.75
C ASP A 152 4.36 -16.88 0.84
N ALA A 153 3.65 -15.92 1.41
CA ALA A 153 3.24 -14.69 0.74
C ALA A 153 4.31 -13.58 0.79
N GLY A 154 5.45 -13.80 1.47
CA GLY A 154 6.47 -12.77 1.71
C GLY A 154 6.02 -11.64 2.65
N LEU A 155 4.92 -11.84 3.38
CA LEU A 155 4.39 -10.88 4.35
C LEU A 155 5.21 -10.93 5.64
N ALA A 156 5.29 -9.79 6.33
CA ALA A 156 5.85 -9.72 7.68
C ALA A 156 4.90 -10.37 8.71
N ASP A 157 5.40 -10.61 9.92
CA ASP A 157 4.56 -11.05 11.04
C ASP A 157 3.60 -9.92 11.49
N ASP A 158 4.08 -8.68 11.58
CA ASP A 158 3.30 -7.53 12.06
C ASP A 158 2.96 -6.53 10.94
N ALA A 159 1.75 -5.97 11.01
CA ALA A 159 1.31 -4.80 10.26
C ALA A 159 0.94 -3.64 11.19
N TYR A 160 0.73 -2.45 10.62
CA TYR A 160 0.31 -1.28 11.39
C TYR A 160 -1.02 -0.70 10.90
N VAL A 161 -1.77 -0.07 11.80
CA VAL A 161 -2.97 0.70 11.47
C VAL A 161 -3.01 1.99 12.29
N TYR A 162 -3.18 3.12 11.61
CA TYR A 162 -3.44 4.40 12.23
C TYR A 162 -4.95 4.64 12.33
N VAL A 163 -5.45 4.83 13.55
CA VAL A 163 -6.87 5.03 13.84
C VAL A 163 -7.06 6.44 14.42
N PRO A 164 -7.66 7.38 13.67
CA PRO A 164 -8.05 8.67 14.22
C PRO A 164 -9.00 8.50 15.41
N GLN A 165 -8.90 9.38 16.41
CA GLN A 165 -9.79 9.36 17.58
C GLN A 165 -11.28 9.37 17.18
N ALA A 166 -11.61 10.11 16.12
CA ALA A 166 -12.97 10.21 15.61
C ALA A 166 -13.51 8.90 15.02
N CYS A 167 -12.66 7.90 14.75
CA CYS A 167 -13.00 6.62 14.14
C CYS A 167 -13.34 5.50 15.12
N HIS A 168 -13.12 5.70 16.44
CA HIS A 168 -13.51 4.70 17.44
C HIS A 168 -15.03 4.47 17.50
N SER A 169 -15.83 5.43 17.04
CA SER A 169 -17.28 5.29 16.90
C SER A 169 -17.75 4.75 15.54
N GLY A 170 -16.82 4.36 14.66
CA GLY A 170 -17.11 3.84 13.32
C GLY A 170 -17.41 4.94 12.27
N GLY A 171 -17.90 4.54 11.10
CA GLY A 171 -18.25 5.47 10.01
C GLY A 171 -17.05 6.20 9.39
N CYS A 172 -15.89 5.54 9.39
CA CYS A 172 -14.66 6.05 8.75
C CYS A 172 -14.39 5.34 7.42
N ARG A 173 -13.68 6.04 6.54
CA ARG A 173 -13.09 5.45 5.35
C ARG A 173 -11.81 4.71 5.73
N VAL A 174 -11.37 3.79 4.89
CA VAL A 174 -10.06 3.14 5.02
C VAL A 174 -9.21 3.50 3.80
N HIS A 175 -7.95 3.85 4.05
CA HIS A 175 -6.92 3.98 3.02
C HIS A 175 -5.81 2.96 3.31
N VAL A 176 -5.37 2.22 2.30
CA VAL A 176 -4.24 1.29 2.43
C VAL A 176 -3.02 1.95 1.83
N ALA A 177 -1.98 2.15 2.63
CA ALA A 177 -0.72 2.74 2.21
C ALA A 177 0.38 1.67 2.17
N PHE A 178 0.75 1.28 0.96
CA PHE A 178 1.80 0.29 0.70
C PHE A 178 3.17 0.98 0.64
N HIS A 179 4.11 0.51 1.47
CA HIS A 179 5.50 0.93 1.37
C HIS A 179 6.17 0.35 0.10
N GLY A 180 7.24 0.99 -0.39
CA GLY A 180 8.04 0.47 -1.50
C GLY A 180 9.02 -0.64 -1.09
N CYS A 181 9.76 -1.18 -2.05
CA CYS A 181 10.92 -2.03 -1.77
C CYS A 181 11.89 -1.28 -0.84
N ARG A 182 12.54 -1.99 0.08
CA ARG A 182 13.47 -1.42 1.07
C ARG A 182 12.86 -0.46 2.08
N GLN A 183 11.52 -0.39 2.15
CA GLN A 183 10.80 0.50 3.07
C GLN A 183 9.94 -0.25 4.09
N SER A 184 10.12 -1.58 4.22
CA SER A 184 9.46 -2.35 5.28
C SER A 184 9.92 -1.93 6.67
N ALA A 185 9.11 -2.25 7.69
CA ALA A 185 9.48 -2.04 9.08
C ALA A 185 10.78 -2.74 9.48
N ALA A 186 11.08 -3.90 8.91
CA ALA A 186 12.34 -4.61 9.11
C ALA A 186 13.57 -3.85 8.58
N GLN A 187 13.39 -2.91 7.65
CA GLN A 187 14.48 -2.21 6.97
C GLN A 187 14.64 -0.75 7.42
N ILE A 188 13.54 -0.04 7.66
CA ILE A 188 13.57 1.39 8.04
C ILE A 188 12.75 1.70 9.30
N GLY A 189 12.32 0.68 10.04
CA GLY A 189 11.38 0.84 11.13
C GLY A 189 10.07 1.46 10.63
N ARG A 190 9.38 2.21 11.49
CA ARG A 190 8.11 2.86 11.14
C ARG A 190 8.27 4.15 10.32
N ARG A 191 9.43 4.44 9.71
CA ARG A 191 9.62 5.72 8.98
C ARG A 191 8.60 5.93 7.87
N PHE A 192 8.24 4.91 7.10
CA PHE A 192 7.16 5.03 6.11
C PHE A 192 5.80 5.26 6.78
N VAL A 193 5.48 4.46 7.81
CA VAL A 193 4.21 4.52 8.56
C VAL A 193 4.00 5.90 9.21
N ASP A 194 5.04 6.48 9.78
CA ASP A 194 4.99 7.74 10.52
C ASP A 194 5.24 8.96 9.61
N GLY A 195 6.06 8.80 8.57
CA GLY A 195 6.64 9.88 7.77
C GLY A 195 6.17 9.99 6.32
N ALA A 196 5.38 9.05 5.79
CA ALA A 196 4.88 9.14 4.41
C ALA A 196 3.85 10.26 4.21
N GLY A 197 3.19 10.73 5.28
CA GLY A 197 2.35 11.94 5.26
C GLY A 197 0.84 11.70 5.33
N TYR A 198 0.39 10.45 5.40
CA TYR A 198 -1.04 10.15 5.45
C TYR A 198 -1.71 10.48 6.79
N ASN A 199 -1.04 10.24 7.92
CA ASN A 199 -1.68 10.23 9.25
C ASN A 199 -2.32 11.58 9.63
N ARG A 200 -1.69 12.71 9.28
CA ARG A 200 -2.23 14.06 9.58
C ARG A 200 -3.47 14.38 8.76
N TRP A 201 -3.52 13.94 7.51
CA TRP A 201 -4.73 14.05 6.68
C TRP A 201 -5.82 13.14 7.21
N ALA A 202 -5.46 11.91 7.56
CA ALA A 202 -6.37 10.93 8.11
C ALA A 202 -7.08 11.40 9.39
N ASP A 203 -6.34 12.05 10.29
CA ASP A 203 -6.83 12.52 11.59
C ASP A 203 -8.03 13.48 11.44
N ASN A 204 -7.91 14.44 10.52
CA ASN A 204 -8.96 15.46 10.30
C ASN A 204 -10.04 15.03 9.31
N ASN A 205 -9.88 13.90 8.62
CA ASN A 205 -10.77 13.50 7.51
C ASN A 205 -11.47 12.15 7.72
N ARG A 206 -11.43 11.61 8.95
CA ARG A 206 -12.06 10.33 9.31
C ARG A 206 -11.60 9.18 8.40
N ILE A 207 -10.28 9.04 8.27
CA ILE A 207 -9.66 7.99 7.45
C ILE A 207 -8.80 7.12 8.37
N VAL A 208 -9.11 5.84 8.45
CA VAL A 208 -8.19 4.85 9.04
C VAL A 208 -7.13 4.53 7.99
N VAL A 209 -5.85 4.52 8.36
CA VAL A 209 -4.76 4.17 7.42
C VAL A 209 -4.18 2.83 7.79
N LEU A 210 -4.32 1.85 6.90
CA LEU A 210 -3.74 0.51 7.03
C LEU A 210 -2.37 0.48 6.34
N TYR A 211 -1.36 -0.05 7.02
CA TYR A 211 0.01 -0.20 6.53
C TYR A 211 0.44 -1.67 6.61
N PRO A 212 -0.02 -2.52 5.68
CA PRO A 212 0.46 -3.89 5.57
C PRO A 212 1.98 -3.92 5.35
N GLN A 213 2.65 -4.98 5.78
CA GLN A 213 4.10 -5.12 5.67
C GLN A 213 4.48 -6.38 4.89
N VAL A 214 5.52 -6.26 4.07
CA VAL A 214 6.29 -7.39 3.51
C VAL A 214 7.68 -7.40 4.11
N GLU A 215 8.34 -8.55 4.10
CA GLU A 215 9.71 -8.68 4.61
C GLU A 215 10.69 -9.18 3.55
N PRO A 216 11.98 -8.77 3.64
CA PRO A 216 13.04 -9.34 2.83
C PRO A 216 13.12 -10.86 2.96
N ARG A 217 13.10 -11.56 1.83
CA ARG A 217 13.14 -13.02 1.80
C ARG A 217 14.08 -13.52 0.71
N HIS A 218 14.99 -14.41 1.05
CA HIS A 218 15.90 -15.02 0.09
C HIS A 218 16.12 -16.50 0.42
N GLY A 219 15.56 -17.36 -0.42
CA GLY A 219 15.66 -18.81 -0.27
C GLY A 219 14.57 -19.45 0.59
N PRO A 220 14.82 -20.64 1.15
CA PRO A 220 13.89 -21.31 2.04
C PRO A 220 13.79 -20.53 3.35
N ALA A 221 12.66 -20.67 4.04
CA ALA A 221 12.47 -20.10 5.37
C ALA A 221 12.03 -21.20 6.34
N ALA A 222 12.30 -21.03 7.62
CA ALA A 222 11.78 -21.95 8.63
C ALA A 222 10.25 -22.03 8.51
N GLY A 223 9.73 -23.24 8.31
CA GLY A 223 8.30 -23.45 8.09
C GLY A 223 7.83 -23.26 6.64
N SER A 224 8.69 -22.93 5.68
CA SER A 224 8.35 -22.84 4.25
C SER A 224 9.35 -23.60 3.38
N TRP A 225 8.85 -24.52 2.57
CA TRP A 225 9.65 -25.20 1.53
C TRP A 225 9.65 -24.44 0.20
N GLN A 226 8.92 -23.32 0.11
CA GLN A 226 8.90 -22.49 -1.08
C GLN A 226 10.18 -21.66 -1.15
N TRP A 227 10.88 -21.77 -2.28
CA TRP A 227 12.00 -20.88 -2.57
C TRP A 227 11.45 -19.54 -3.04
N LEU A 228 11.81 -18.47 -2.33
CA LEU A 228 11.36 -17.12 -2.62
C LEU A 228 12.57 -16.19 -2.74
N ASN A 229 12.58 -15.36 -3.79
CA ASN A 229 13.65 -14.42 -4.05
C ASN A 229 13.12 -12.99 -4.12
N ASN A 230 12.99 -12.39 -2.95
CA ASN A 230 12.58 -11.01 -2.71
C ASN A 230 13.49 -10.35 -1.66
N PRO A 231 14.80 -10.22 -1.91
CA PRO A 231 15.77 -9.75 -0.91
C PRO A 231 15.57 -8.28 -0.52
N PHE A 232 14.72 -7.54 -1.24
CA PHE A 232 14.44 -6.14 -0.97
C PHE A 232 13.10 -5.90 -0.27
N GLY A 233 12.31 -6.94 0.01
CA GLY A 233 11.02 -6.75 0.68
C GLY A 233 10.05 -5.91 -0.17
N CYS A 234 9.90 -6.26 -1.44
CA CYS A 234 8.93 -5.65 -2.36
C CYS A 234 7.58 -6.34 -2.28
N TRP A 235 6.49 -5.64 -2.61
CA TRP A 235 5.20 -6.27 -2.91
C TRP A 235 5.30 -7.15 -4.16
N ASP A 236 4.45 -8.18 -4.25
CA ASP A 236 4.51 -9.14 -5.35
C ASP A 236 3.87 -8.58 -6.62
N TRP A 237 4.71 -8.03 -7.49
CA TRP A 237 4.33 -7.58 -8.83
C TRP A 237 4.94 -8.44 -9.94
N TRP A 238 5.65 -9.53 -9.59
CA TRP A 238 6.32 -10.40 -10.57
C TRP A 238 6.08 -11.91 -10.37
N GLY A 239 5.18 -12.27 -9.46
CA GLY A 239 4.73 -13.64 -9.22
C GLY A 239 5.65 -14.45 -8.32
N TYR A 240 6.40 -13.81 -7.41
CA TYR A 240 7.25 -14.56 -6.47
C TYR A 240 6.43 -15.43 -5.51
N SER A 241 5.20 -15.02 -5.20
CA SER A 241 4.27 -15.76 -4.33
C SER A 241 3.34 -16.71 -5.10
N GLY A 242 3.54 -16.84 -6.42
CA GLY A 242 2.79 -17.72 -7.30
C GLY A 242 2.21 -17.02 -8.53
N SER A 243 1.71 -17.79 -9.50
CA SER A 243 1.20 -17.27 -10.78
C SER A 243 -0.05 -16.40 -10.65
N ASN A 244 -0.77 -16.52 -9.55
CA ASN A 244 -2.03 -15.82 -9.29
C ASN A 244 -1.83 -14.45 -8.62
N TYR A 245 -0.59 -13.98 -8.45
CA TYR A 245 -0.23 -12.77 -7.69
C TYR A 245 -1.03 -11.50 -8.02
N LEU A 246 -1.49 -11.36 -9.27
CA LEU A 246 -2.25 -10.20 -9.77
C LEU A 246 -3.78 -10.37 -9.72
N THR A 247 -4.26 -11.53 -9.25
CA THR A 247 -5.69 -11.93 -9.27
C THR A 247 -6.29 -11.88 -7.87
N GLN A 248 -7.61 -12.07 -7.76
CA GLN A 248 -8.29 -12.23 -6.48
C GLN A 248 -7.76 -13.42 -5.65
N ASP A 249 -7.08 -14.37 -6.29
CA ASP A 249 -6.41 -15.50 -5.64
C ASP A 249 -4.96 -15.25 -5.23
N GLY A 250 -4.43 -14.04 -5.47
CA GLY A 250 -3.09 -13.67 -5.04
C GLY A 250 -2.98 -13.64 -3.52
N LEU A 251 -1.93 -14.27 -2.96
CA LEU A 251 -1.78 -14.41 -1.50
C LEU A 251 -1.76 -13.07 -0.78
N GLN A 252 -1.04 -12.08 -1.32
CA GLN A 252 -0.98 -10.73 -0.75
C GLN A 252 -2.30 -9.96 -0.91
N ILE A 253 -2.98 -10.12 -2.06
CA ILE A 253 -4.29 -9.50 -2.32
C ILE A 253 -5.33 -10.01 -1.34
N LYS A 254 -5.41 -11.34 -1.14
CA LYS A 254 -6.30 -11.97 -0.16
C LYS A 254 -6.05 -11.49 1.26
N ALA A 255 -4.78 -11.42 1.66
CA ALA A 255 -4.41 -10.99 3.00
C ALA A 255 -4.89 -9.56 3.29
N VAL A 256 -4.58 -8.62 2.38
CA VAL A 256 -5.01 -7.22 2.54
C VAL A 256 -6.53 -7.11 2.49
N ARG A 257 -7.20 -7.88 1.62
CA ARG A 257 -8.65 -7.91 1.57
C ARG A 257 -9.26 -8.37 2.89
N ALA A 258 -8.72 -9.41 3.51
CA ALA A 258 -9.17 -9.88 4.82
C ALA A 258 -8.97 -8.84 5.94
N MET A 259 -7.87 -8.07 5.90
CA MET A 259 -7.67 -6.94 6.83
C MET A 259 -8.70 -5.83 6.61
N LEU A 260 -9.02 -5.51 5.36
CA LEU A 260 -10.07 -4.54 5.01
C LEU A 260 -11.45 -5.01 5.49
N ASP A 261 -11.79 -6.29 5.27
CA ASP A 261 -13.06 -6.86 5.73
C ASP A 261 -13.16 -6.80 7.27
N ARG A 262 -12.05 -6.98 7.98
CA ARG A 262 -11.99 -6.81 9.44
C ARG A 262 -12.17 -5.38 9.91
N LEU A 263 -11.64 -4.39 9.18
CA LEU A 263 -11.84 -2.97 9.47
C LEU A 263 -13.27 -2.50 9.12
N ALA A 264 -13.90 -3.13 8.13
CA ALA A 264 -15.28 -2.84 7.72
C ALA A 264 -16.33 -3.56 8.60
N ALA A 265 -15.94 -4.57 9.37
CA ALA A 265 -16.83 -5.29 10.26
C ALA A 265 -17.41 -4.36 11.35
N PRO A 266 -18.66 -4.60 11.82
CA PRO A 266 -19.23 -3.87 12.94
C PRO A 266 -18.32 -3.94 14.17
N LEU A 267 -18.21 -2.82 14.89
CA LEU A 267 -17.51 -2.78 16.18
C LEU A 267 -18.13 -3.85 17.09
N GLN A 268 -17.32 -4.82 17.50
CA GLN A 268 -17.78 -5.81 18.45
C GLN A 268 -17.85 -5.18 19.85
N PRO A 269 -18.95 -5.40 20.59
CA PRO A 269 -19.01 -4.98 21.98
C PRO A 269 -17.94 -5.73 22.79
N GLU A 270 -17.29 -5.01 23.71
CA GLU A 270 -16.37 -5.58 24.70
C GLU A 270 -16.99 -6.83 25.37
N PRO A 271 -16.26 -7.96 25.47
CA PRO A 271 -16.71 -9.10 26.25
C PRO A 271 -16.87 -8.68 27.72
N ARG A 272 -18.02 -9.00 28.32
CA ARG A 272 -18.28 -8.73 29.74
C ARG A 272 -17.25 -9.43 30.63
N GLU A 273 -16.84 -8.74 31.69
CA GLU A 273 -15.73 -9.12 32.57
C GLU A 273 -15.92 -10.46 33.31
N GLU A 274 -17.14 -11.01 33.31
CA GLU A 274 -17.53 -12.27 33.99
C GLU A 274 -17.01 -13.56 33.31
N ASP A 275 -16.55 -13.51 32.05
CA ASP A 275 -16.04 -14.71 31.33
C ASP A 275 -14.56 -15.03 31.59
N ARG A 276 -13.88 -14.34 32.52
CA ARG A 276 -12.45 -14.54 32.84
C ARG A 276 -12.19 -15.74 33.77
N GLY A 277 -12.66 -16.92 33.35
CA GLY A 277 -12.26 -18.21 33.93
C GLY A 277 -10.88 -18.68 33.43
N GLY A 278 -9.82 -18.35 34.17
CA GLY A 278 -8.59 -19.14 34.33
C GLY A 278 -7.83 -19.69 33.11
N LYS A 279 -6.85 -18.91 32.60
CA LYS A 279 -5.45 -19.33 32.30
C LYS A 279 -4.70 -18.17 31.65
N LYS A 280 -3.64 -17.67 32.29
CA LYS A 280 -2.72 -16.68 31.73
C LYS A 280 -1.93 -17.34 30.59
N SER A 281 -2.24 -16.97 29.34
CA SER A 281 -1.40 -17.20 28.16
C SER A 281 -0.89 -15.84 27.69
N THR A 282 0.42 -15.70 27.50
CA THR A 282 1.13 -14.44 27.28
C THR A 282 1.14 -13.98 25.81
N TYR A 283 0.11 -14.29 25.04
CA TYR A 283 -0.10 -13.66 23.73
C TYR A 283 -0.98 -12.41 23.91
N LEU A 284 -0.50 -11.25 23.43
CA LEU A 284 -1.25 -10.01 23.42
C LEU A 284 -2.55 -10.22 22.63
N ARG A 285 -3.65 -10.44 23.36
CA ARG A 285 -5.00 -10.20 22.85
C ARG A 285 -5.10 -8.71 22.60
N VAL A 286 -5.52 -8.34 21.38
CA VAL A 286 -5.96 -6.99 21.03
C VAL A 286 -6.84 -6.49 22.16
N ARG A 287 -6.30 -5.56 22.95
CA ARG A 287 -7.05 -4.90 24.01
C ARG A 287 -8.07 -4.03 23.29
N SER A 288 -9.32 -4.43 23.37
CA SER A 288 -10.43 -3.50 23.30
C SER A 288 -10.24 -2.50 24.47
N PHE A 289 -10.47 -1.22 24.19
CA PHE A 289 -10.22 -0.09 25.08
C PHE A 289 -11.45 0.84 25.12
N PRO A 290 -11.63 1.58 26.23
CA PRO A 290 -12.90 2.09 26.77
C PRO A 290 -13.56 3.25 26.00
#